data_AF-A0A223KNZ7-F1
#
_entry.id   AF-A0A223KNZ7-F1
#
_cell.length_a   1.000
_cell.length_b   1.000
_cell.length_c   1.000
_cell.angle_alpha   90.00
_cell.angle_beta   90.00
_cell.angle_gamma   90.00
#
_symmetry.space_group_name_H-M   'P 1'
#
loop_
_entity.id
_entity.type
_entity.pdbx_description
1 polymer ?
#
loop_
_entity_poly.entity_id
_entity_poly.type
_entity_poly.pdbx_seq_one_letter_code
_entity_poly.pdbx_strand_id
1 'polypeptide(L)'
;MMKERYQFQKTIETEEELRSILGYPSELVKNKVITYLDHHCKEFISKSPFVVMSTADKSGSCDVSPRGDQPGFVQVLSEQQLIIPERPGNKRMDSMRNILSNPNVGLIFLIPGLGETLRVNGKAKLVMDDELLDAMAVKGKKPLIGIGVEVEECFIHCAKAFKRSGLWEPSTWTEKKLLPSPSKILFEHAKLPNTSVESIEERLVESYSKRLY
;
A
#
# COMPACT_ATOMS: atom_id res chain seq x y z
N MET A 1 7.35 23.46 23.62
CA MET A 1 5.94 23.74 23.93
C MET A 1 5.09 22.98 22.91
N MET A 2 4.36 21.93 23.31
CA MET A 2 3.39 21.30 22.39
C MET A 2 2.30 22.33 22.11
N LYS A 3 2.11 22.70 20.84
CA LYS A 3 0.99 23.55 20.45
C LYS A 3 -0.30 22.83 20.84
N GLU A 4 -1.27 23.57 21.38
CA GLU A 4 -2.61 23.04 21.62
C GLU A 4 -3.19 22.43 20.35
N ARG A 5 -4.03 21.40 20.51
CA ARG A 5 -4.67 20.73 19.38
C ARG A 5 -5.53 21.75 18.62
N TYR A 6 -5.17 21.98 17.37
CA TYR A 6 -5.95 22.83 16.49
C TYR A 6 -7.34 22.21 16.26
N GLN A 7 -8.39 23.02 16.45
CA GLN A 7 -9.77 22.62 16.20
C GLN A 7 -10.20 23.14 14.82
N PHE A 8 -10.62 22.24 13.93
CA PHE A 8 -11.12 22.61 12.60
C PHE A 8 -12.47 23.35 12.76
N GLN A 9 -12.52 24.62 12.33
CA GLN A 9 -13.67 25.51 12.59
C GLN A 9 -14.75 25.46 11.51
N LYS A 10 -14.39 25.10 10.27
CA LYS A 10 -15.31 25.05 9.12
C LYS A 10 -15.20 23.69 8.47
N THR A 11 -16.15 22.83 8.79
CA THR A 11 -16.24 21.45 8.31
C THR A 11 -17.44 21.28 7.38
N ILE A 12 -17.39 20.26 6.53
CA ILE A 12 -18.49 19.85 5.66
C ILE A 12 -19.11 18.63 6.33
N GLU A 13 -20.42 18.65 6.58
CA GLU A 13 -21.09 17.60 7.37
C GLU A 13 -22.00 16.71 6.51
N THR A 14 -22.29 17.11 5.28
CA THR A 14 -23.17 16.34 4.38
C THR A 14 -22.62 16.23 2.96
N GLU A 15 -23.12 15.24 2.21
CA GLU A 15 -22.74 15.09 0.80
C GLU A 15 -23.29 16.25 -0.05
N GLU A 16 -24.46 16.79 0.27
CA GLU A 16 -25.05 17.91 -0.47
C GLU A 16 -24.16 19.15 -0.43
N GLU A 17 -23.63 19.50 0.76
CA GLU A 17 -22.63 20.56 0.89
C GLU A 17 -21.40 20.27 0.05
N LEU A 18 -20.87 19.04 0.10
CA LEU A 18 -19.72 18.64 -0.69
C LEU A 18 -19.96 18.78 -2.21
N ARG A 19 -21.14 18.36 -2.68
CA ARG A 19 -21.55 18.45 -4.10
C ARG A 19 -21.75 19.87 -4.55
N SER A 20 -22.25 20.76 -3.67
CA SER A 20 -22.38 22.18 -4.00
C SER A 20 -21.03 22.85 -4.31
N ILE A 21 -19.94 22.33 -3.71
CA ILE A 21 -18.57 22.86 -3.89
C ILE A 21 -17.86 22.16 -5.05
N LEU A 22 -17.93 20.83 -5.14
CA LEU A 22 -17.10 20.04 -6.07
C LEU A 22 -17.85 19.54 -7.31
N GLY A 23 -19.17 19.64 -7.33
CA GLY A 23 -20.01 19.14 -8.42
C GLY A 23 -20.07 17.61 -8.53
N TYR A 24 -20.38 17.15 -9.74
CA TYR A 24 -20.59 15.74 -10.06
C TYR A 24 -19.57 15.24 -11.10
N PRO A 25 -19.18 13.95 -11.03
CA PRO A 25 -18.25 13.38 -11.99
C PRO A 25 -18.86 13.31 -13.40
N SER A 26 -18.01 13.43 -14.42
CA SER A 26 -18.40 13.18 -15.81
C SER A 26 -18.77 11.71 -16.04
N GLU A 27 -19.47 11.43 -17.14
CA GLU A 27 -19.89 10.09 -17.51
C GLU A 27 -18.71 9.10 -17.62
N LEU A 28 -17.60 9.52 -18.25
CA LEU A 28 -16.38 8.72 -18.33
C LEU A 28 -15.83 8.34 -16.94
N VAL A 29 -15.87 9.27 -15.98
CA VAL A 29 -15.38 9.02 -14.61
C VAL A 29 -16.29 8.06 -13.85
N LYS A 30 -17.59 8.09 -14.12
CA LYS A 30 -18.55 7.12 -13.56
C LYS A 30 -18.36 5.73 -14.17
N ASN A 31 -18.24 5.65 -15.49
CA ASN A 31 -18.29 4.39 -16.23
C ASN A 31 -16.95 3.63 -16.27
N LYS A 32 -15.83 4.26 -15.89
CA LYS A 32 -14.51 3.58 -15.87
C LYS A 32 -14.36 2.53 -14.76
N VAL A 33 -15.32 2.44 -13.85
CA VAL A 33 -15.28 1.51 -12.71
C VAL A 33 -15.86 0.17 -13.14
N ILE A 34 -15.06 -0.88 -13.02
CA ILE A 34 -15.46 -2.26 -13.32
C ILE A 34 -15.38 -3.11 -12.05
N THR A 35 -16.07 -4.25 -12.04
CA THR A 35 -16.17 -5.16 -10.87
C THR A 35 -15.33 -6.42 -11.03
N TYR A 36 -14.41 -6.44 -11.99
CA TYR A 36 -13.54 -7.57 -12.33
C TYR A 36 -12.20 -7.07 -12.87
N LEU A 37 -11.22 -7.96 -13.00
CA LEU A 37 -9.90 -7.73 -13.55
C LEU A 37 -9.90 -8.13 -15.03
N ASP A 38 -10.08 -7.15 -15.90
CA ASP A 38 -9.92 -7.36 -17.34
C ASP A 38 -8.45 -7.57 -17.73
N HIS A 39 -8.20 -7.75 -19.04
CA HIS A 39 -6.86 -7.96 -19.54
C HIS A 39 -5.90 -6.77 -19.28
N HIS A 40 -6.39 -5.53 -19.28
CA HIS A 40 -5.58 -4.35 -18.96
C HIS A 40 -5.19 -4.29 -17.48
N CYS A 41 -6.12 -4.66 -16.58
CA CYS A 41 -5.86 -4.73 -15.15
C CYS A 41 -4.81 -5.80 -14.84
N LYS A 42 -4.94 -6.98 -15.46
CA LYS A 42 -3.97 -8.08 -15.36
C LYS A 42 -2.58 -7.63 -15.83
N GLU A 43 -2.50 -6.96 -16.98
CA GLU A 43 -1.23 -6.41 -17.48
C GLU A 43 -0.63 -5.39 -16.52
N PHE A 44 -1.43 -4.46 -16.00
CA PHE A 44 -0.97 -3.45 -15.05
C PHE A 44 -0.42 -4.09 -13.77
N ILE A 45 -1.16 -5.04 -13.18
CA ILE A 45 -0.73 -5.77 -11.98
C ILE A 45 0.58 -6.53 -12.25
N SER A 46 0.70 -7.19 -13.40
CA SER A 46 1.92 -7.92 -13.78
C SER A 46 3.18 -7.05 -13.89
N LYS A 47 3.01 -5.75 -14.15
CA LYS A 47 4.11 -4.78 -14.25
C LYS A 47 4.35 -4.00 -12.97
N SER A 48 3.53 -4.19 -11.94
CA SER A 48 3.60 -3.42 -10.70
C SER A 48 4.57 -4.08 -9.70
N PRO A 49 5.71 -3.43 -9.37
CA PRO A 49 6.60 -3.91 -8.30
C PRO A 49 6.14 -3.46 -6.90
N PHE A 50 5.09 -2.63 -6.81
CA PHE A 50 4.68 -2.01 -5.56
C PHE A 50 3.16 -1.85 -5.48
N VAL A 51 2.60 -2.18 -4.32
CA VAL A 51 1.19 -1.94 -3.97
C VAL A 51 1.11 -1.38 -2.56
N VAL A 52 0.25 -0.38 -2.38
CA VAL A 52 -0.12 0.08 -1.03
C VAL A 52 -1.45 -0.55 -0.66
N MET A 53 -1.49 -1.18 0.51
CA MET A 53 -2.66 -1.86 1.04
C MET A 53 -3.24 -1.07 2.22
N SER A 54 -4.51 -0.70 2.10
CA SER A 54 -5.31 -0.06 3.14
C SER A 54 -6.24 -1.09 3.75
N THR A 55 -6.24 -1.18 5.08
CA THR A 55 -7.16 -2.02 5.85
C THR A 55 -7.70 -1.23 7.04
N ALA A 56 -8.76 -1.70 7.67
CA ALA A 56 -9.20 -1.18 8.96
C ALA A 56 -9.64 -2.33 9.84
N ASP A 57 -9.50 -2.19 11.16
CA ASP A 57 -10.13 -3.14 12.07
C ASP A 57 -11.65 -2.94 12.12
N LYS A 58 -12.35 -3.78 12.89
CA LYS A 58 -13.80 -3.67 13.12
C LYS A 58 -14.25 -2.35 13.78
N SER A 59 -13.34 -1.61 14.42
CA SER A 59 -13.64 -0.32 15.05
C SER A 59 -13.46 0.87 14.08
N GLY A 60 -12.97 0.60 12.86
CA GLY A 60 -12.64 1.63 11.89
C GLY A 60 -11.23 2.22 12.08
N SER A 61 -10.38 1.61 12.91
CA SER A 61 -8.98 2.03 13.03
C SER A 61 -8.21 1.57 11.79
N CYS A 62 -7.83 2.54 10.96
CA CYS A 62 -7.19 2.28 9.67
C CYS A 62 -5.69 2.01 9.80
N ASP A 63 -5.18 1.16 8.92
CA ASP A 63 -3.76 0.90 8.69
C ASP A 63 -3.46 1.00 7.19
N VAL A 64 -2.25 1.45 6.86
CA VAL A 64 -1.75 1.50 5.49
C VAL A 64 -0.35 0.90 5.43
N SER A 65 -0.19 -0.17 4.66
CA SER A 65 1.07 -0.89 4.54
C SER A 65 1.58 -0.92 3.09
N PRO A 66 2.85 -0.54 2.85
CA PRO A 66 3.49 -0.76 1.56
C PRO A 66 3.90 -2.22 1.40
N ARG A 67 3.66 -2.79 0.22
CA ARG A 67 4.12 -4.12 -0.19
C ARG A 67 4.90 -3.96 -1.49
N GLY A 68 6.07 -4.59 -1.57
CA GLY A 68 6.91 -4.49 -2.77
C GLY A 68 7.78 -5.71 -2.97
N ASP A 69 8.01 -6.04 -4.23
CA ASP A 69 8.83 -7.16 -4.71
C ASP A 69 9.11 -6.96 -6.21
N GLN A 70 9.60 -7.98 -6.92
CA GLN A 70 9.70 -7.95 -8.37
C GLN A 70 8.33 -7.68 -9.04
N PRO A 71 8.30 -6.99 -10.20
CA PRO A 71 7.06 -6.82 -10.96
C PRO A 71 6.31 -8.14 -11.14
N GLY A 72 4.99 -8.12 -10.85
CA GLY A 72 4.14 -9.30 -10.99
C GLY A 72 4.14 -10.25 -9.80
N PHE A 73 4.69 -9.84 -8.65
CA PHE A 73 4.62 -10.64 -7.41
C PHE A 73 3.20 -10.84 -6.89
N VAL A 74 2.27 -9.96 -7.26
CA VAL A 74 0.83 -10.17 -7.07
C VAL A 74 0.31 -11.00 -8.23
N GLN A 75 -0.19 -12.19 -7.92
CA GLN A 75 -0.70 -13.10 -8.94
C GLN A 75 -2.22 -12.93 -9.09
N VAL A 76 -2.69 -12.78 -10.32
CA VAL A 76 -4.12 -12.79 -10.63
C VAL A 76 -4.55 -14.24 -10.87
N LEU A 77 -5.41 -14.75 -9.99
CA LEU A 77 -5.87 -16.14 -10.00
C LEU A 77 -7.08 -16.33 -10.91
N SER A 78 -7.93 -15.30 -11.04
CA SER A 78 -9.10 -15.28 -11.91
C SER A 78 -9.49 -13.83 -12.24
N GLU A 79 -10.56 -13.62 -13.00
CA GLU A 79 -11.10 -12.27 -13.23
C GLU A 79 -11.61 -11.60 -11.95
N GLN A 80 -11.79 -12.33 -10.85
CA GLN A 80 -12.30 -11.77 -9.59
C GLN A 80 -11.36 -11.99 -8.42
N GLN A 81 -10.20 -12.62 -8.62
CA GLN A 81 -9.32 -13.02 -7.54
C GLN A 81 -7.87 -12.69 -7.84
N LEU A 82 -7.19 -12.13 -6.85
CA LEU A 82 -5.75 -11.99 -6.83
C LEU A 82 -5.18 -12.45 -5.48
N ILE A 83 -3.89 -12.73 -5.42
CA ILE A 83 -3.18 -13.09 -4.20
C ILE A 83 -1.88 -12.30 -4.08
N ILE A 84 -1.62 -11.81 -2.86
CA ILE A 84 -0.44 -11.04 -2.51
C ILE A 84 0.39 -11.86 -1.51
N PRO A 85 1.66 -12.19 -1.79
CA PRO A 85 2.47 -12.93 -0.84
C PRO A 85 2.91 -12.04 0.34
N GLU A 86 2.80 -12.54 1.58
CA GLU A 86 3.37 -11.86 2.73
C GLU A 86 4.88 -12.15 2.81
N ARG A 87 5.69 -11.10 2.65
CA ARG A 87 7.15 -11.17 2.78
C ARG A 87 7.59 -10.93 4.22
N PRO A 88 8.77 -11.42 4.63
CA PRO A 88 9.30 -11.14 5.96
C PRO A 88 9.37 -9.64 6.24
N GLY A 89 8.92 -9.24 7.43
CA GLY A 89 8.88 -7.85 7.84
C GLY A 89 9.04 -7.67 9.33
N ASN A 90 8.47 -6.59 9.85
CA ASN A 90 8.59 -6.19 11.26
C ASN A 90 7.73 -7.00 12.25
N LYS A 91 6.96 -7.99 11.77
CA LYS A 91 6.06 -8.85 12.57
C LYS A 91 4.96 -8.10 13.34
N ARG A 92 4.64 -6.85 12.99
CA ARG A 92 3.50 -6.14 13.59
C ARG A 92 2.15 -6.76 13.17
N MET A 93 2.09 -7.29 11.95
CA MET A 93 0.93 -8.01 11.40
C MET A 93 -0.36 -7.16 11.38
N ASP A 94 -0.25 -5.83 11.40
CA ASP A 94 -1.39 -4.91 11.55
C ASP A 94 -2.46 -5.16 10.48
N SER A 95 -2.09 -5.16 9.19
CA SER A 95 -3.04 -5.42 8.11
C SER A 95 -3.67 -6.82 8.19
N MET A 96 -2.91 -7.85 8.60
CA MET A 96 -3.45 -9.22 8.74
C MET A 96 -4.43 -9.33 9.92
N ARG A 97 -4.14 -8.68 11.05
CA ARG A 97 -5.04 -8.60 12.21
C ARG A 97 -6.32 -7.85 11.86
N ASN A 98 -6.21 -6.78 11.08
CA ASN A 98 -7.37 -6.05 10.56
C ASN A 98 -8.24 -6.96 9.71
N ILE A 99 -7.66 -7.65 8.71
CA ILE A 99 -8.36 -8.59 7.81
C ILE A 99 -9.14 -9.66 8.58
N LEU A 100 -8.57 -10.22 9.65
CA LEU A 100 -9.26 -11.22 10.49
C LEU A 100 -10.53 -10.68 11.15
N SER A 101 -10.61 -9.37 11.41
CA SER A 101 -11.75 -8.72 12.06
C SER A 101 -12.68 -7.97 11.11
N ASN A 102 -12.17 -7.58 9.94
CA ASN A 102 -12.83 -6.77 8.93
C ASN A 102 -12.15 -7.05 7.57
N PRO A 103 -12.82 -7.76 6.64
CA PRO A 103 -12.19 -8.20 5.41
C PRO A 103 -12.01 -7.08 4.37
N ASN A 104 -12.56 -5.88 4.58
CA ASN A 104 -12.49 -4.82 3.58
C ASN A 104 -11.05 -4.35 3.35
N VAL A 105 -10.62 -4.37 2.09
CA VAL A 105 -9.28 -3.94 1.66
C VAL A 105 -9.36 -2.97 0.49
N GLY A 106 -8.47 -1.98 0.50
CA GLY A 106 -8.20 -1.12 -0.65
C GLY A 106 -6.74 -1.27 -1.09
N LEU A 107 -6.51 -1.39 -2.38
CA LEU A 107 -5.20 -1.55 -2.99
C LEU A 107 -4.97 -0.45 -4.02
N ILE A 108 -3.74 0.08 -4.06
CA ILE A 108 -3.29 0.94 -5.14
C ILE A 108 -1.95 0.44 -5.67
N PHE A 109 -1.95 -0.01 -6.92
CA PHE A 109 -0.79 -0.54 -7.63
C PHE A 109 -0.05 0.60 -8.33
N LEU A 110 1.28 0.58 -8.21
CA LEU A 110 2.16 1.59 -8.77
C LEU A 110 3.20 0.95 -9.69
N ILE A 111 3.43 1.58 -10.84
CA ILE A 111 4.53 1.25 -11.75
C ILE A 111 5.45 2.48 -11.80
N PRO A 112 6.71 2.39 -11.33
CA PRO A 112 7.66 3.49 -11.42
C PRO A 112 7.77 4.02 -12.86
N GLY A 113 7.61 5.34 -13.03
CA GLY A 113 7.62 5.99 -14.34
C GLY A 113 6.25 6.08 -15.03
N LEU A 114 5.25 5.31 -14.60
CA LEU A 114 3.86 5.49 -15.02
C LEU A 114 3.14 6.41 -14.04
N GLY A 115 2.52 7.48 -14.55
CA GLY A 115 1.83 8.45 -13.71
C GLY A 115 0.49 7.93 -13.19
N GLU A 116 -0.23 7.16 -14.00
CA GLU A 116 -1.49 6.52 -13.67
C GLU A 116 -1.28 5.38 -12.67
N THR A 117 -2.29 5.13 -11.85
CA THR A 117 -2.30 4.00 -10.89
C THR A 117 -3.51 3.12 -11.14
N LEU A 118 -3.45 1.85 -10.70
CA LEU A 118 -4.61 0.97 -10.69
C LEU A 118 -5.12 0.82 -9.26
N ARG A 119 -6.40 1.13 -9.03
CA ARG A 119 -7.06 0.88 -7.74
C ARG A 119 -7.84 -0.43 -7.83
N VAL A 120 -7.75 -1.24 -6.78
CA VAL A 120 -8.58 -2.43 -6.58
C VAL A 120 -9.13 -2.39 -5.15
N ASN A 121 -10.44 -2.50 -4.98
CA ASN A 121 -11.06 -2.66 -3.66
C ASN A 121 -11.81 -3.99 -3.61
N GLY A 122 -11.94 -4.56 -2.42
CA GLY A 122 -12.68 -5.79 -2.23
C GLY A 122 -12.51 -6.40 -0.86
N LYS A 123 -12.55 -7.74 -0.80
CA LYS A 123 -12.51 -8.50 0.45
C LYS A 123 -11.30 -9.41 0.51
N ALA A 124 -10.48 -9.22 1.53
CA ALA A 124 -9.27 -9.99 1.77
C ALA A 124 -9.51 -11.15 2.76
N LYS A 125 -8.69 -12.19 2.61
CA LYS A 125 -8.54 -13.32 3.54
C LYS A 125 -7.09 -13.76 3.60
N LEU A 126 -6.69 -14.34 4.74
CA LEU A 126 -5.37 -14.97 4.88
C LEU A 126 -5.43 -16.38 4.29
N VAL A 127 -4.47 -16.71 3.44
CA VAL A 127 -4.40 -17.93 2.64
C VAL A 127 -3.15 -18.70 3.04
N MET A 128 -3.28 -20.01 3.23
CA MET A 128 -2.18 -20.94 3.53
C MET A 128 -2.13 -22.11 2.54
N ASP A 129 -2.71 -21.94 1.34
CA ASP A 129 -2.76 -22.98 0.30
C ASP A 129 -1.37 -23.20 -0.30
N ASP A 130 -0.75 -24.34 0.01
CA ASP A 130 0.65 -24.61 -0.37
C ASP A 130 0.91 -24.49 -1.87
N GLU A 131 0.01 -24.99 -2.73
CA GLU A 131 0.17 -24.90 -4.19
C GLU A 131 0.29 -23.45 -4.69
N LEU A 132 -0.52 -22.54 -4.14
CA LEU A 132 -0.47 -21.12 -4.47
C LEU A 132 0.80 -20.47 -3.90
N LEU A 133 1.16 -20.79 -2.65
CA LEU A 133 2.31 -20.21 -1.98
C LEU A 133 3.64 -20.65 -2.61
N ASP A 134 3.73 -21.91 -3.05
CA ASP A 134 4.91 -22.46 -3.72
C ASP A 134 5.18 -21.74 -5.05
N ALA A 135 4.12 -21.41 -5.82
CA ALA A 135 4.22 -20.63 -7.05
C ALA A 135 4.71 -19.18 -6.82
N MET A 136 4.71 -18.69 -5.57
CA MET A 136 5.15 -17.35 -5.18
C MET A 136 6.51 -17.34 -4.47
N ALA A 137 7.25 -18.44 -4.52
CA ALA A 137 8.57 -18.56 -3.91
C ALA A 137 9.60 -17.66 -4.60
N VAL A 138 10.43 -16.99 -3.80
CA VAL A 138 11.56 -16.18 -4.29
C VAL A 138 12.84 -16.65 -3.61
N LYS A 139 13.90 -16.89 -4.40
CA LYS A 139 15.19 -17.42 -3.90
C LYS A 139 15.01 -18.70 -3.06
N GLY A 140 14.10 -19.58 -3.49
CA GLY A 140 13.80 -20.85 -2.81
C GLY A 140 13.01 -20.71 -1.49
N LYS A 141 12.51 -19.51 -1.17
CA LYS A 141 11.72 -19.26 0.04
C LYS A 141 10.27 -19.00 -0.32
N LYS A 142 9.39 -19.90 0.09
CA LYS A 142 7.94 -19.70 -0.03
C LYS A 142 7.42 -18.74 1.04
N PRO A 143 6.48 -17.85 0.72
CA PRO A 143 5.74 -17.12 1.74
C PRO A 143 4.98 -18.11 2.64
N LEU A 144 4.84 -17.78 3.91
CA LEU A 144 4.06 -18.59 4.86
C LEU A 144 2.56 -18.31 4.77
N ILE A 145 2.21 -17.09 4.35
CA ILE A 145 0.84 -16.60 4.26
C ILE A 145 0.72 -15.82 2.95
N GLY A 146 -0.38 -16.02 2.24
CA GLY A 146 -0.85 -15.14 1.17
C GLY A 146 -2.03 -14.33 1.64
N ILE A 147 -2.25 -13.17 1.02
CA ILE A 147 -3.44 -12.36 1.20
C ILE A 147 -4.24 -12.49 -0.09
N GLY A 148 -5.26 -13.36 -0.08
CA GLY A 148 -6.18 -13.53 -1.18
C GLY A 148 -7.24 -12.42 -1.15
N VAL A 149 -7.55 -11.83 -2.30
CA VAL A 149 -8.50 -10.73 -2.43
C VAL A 149 -9.55 -11.08 -3.48
N GLU A 150 -10.80 -11.09 -3.05
CA GLU A 150 -11.98 -11.08 -3.92
C GLU A 150 -12.22 -9.63 -4.36
N VAL A 151 -12.18 -9.37 -5.66
CA VAL A 151 -12.31 -8.04 -6.24
C VAL A 151 -13.77 -7.63 -6.32
N GLU A 152 -14.09 -6.46 -5.77
CA GLU A 152 -15.43 -5.85 -5.87
C GLU A 152 -15.42 -4.60 -6.76
N GLU A 153 -14.28 -3.92 -6.85
CA GLU A 153 -14.13 -2.69 -7.64
C GLU A 153 -12.70 -2.58 -8.19
N CYS A 154 -12.57 -2.20 -9.46
CA CYS A 154 -11.29 -1.93 -10.10
C CYS A 154 -11.40 -0.76 -11.09
N PHE A 155 -10.42 0.14 -11.09
CA PHE A 155 -10.33 1.22 -12.07
C PHE A 155 -8.96 1.88 -12.12
N ILE A 156 -8.65 2.48 -13.27
CA ILE A 156 -7.47 3.34 -13.43
C ILE A 156 -7.71 4.72 -12.81
N HIS A 157 -6.71 5.21 -12.09
CA HIS A 157 -6.70 6.54 -11.48
C HIS A 157 -5.72 7.46 -12.23
N CYS A 158 -6.12 8.73 -12.41
CA CYS A 158 -5.36 9.70 -13.19
C CYS A 158 -4.02 10.09 -12.53
N ALA A 159 -3.05 10.49 -13.35
CA ALA A 159 -1.69 10.87 -12.95
C ALA A 159 -1.54 12.23 -12.25
N LYS A 160 -2.61 13.00 -12.04
CA LYS A 160 -2.52 14.39 -11.58
C LYS A 160 -1.77 14.54 -10.24
N ALA A 161 -1.92 13.59 -9.32
CA ALA A 161 -1.19 13.62 -8.04
C ALA A 161 0.32 13.43 -8.25
N PHE A 162 0.71 12.42 -9.04
CA PHE A 162 2.10 12.06 -9.33
C PHE A 162 2.82 13.14 -10.14
N LYS A 163 2.14 13.74 -11.12
CA LYS A 163 2.69 14.87 -11.90
C LYS A 163 2.92 16.11 -11.03
N ARG A 164 1.94 16.48 -10.19
CA ARG A 164 2.09 17.68 -9.33
C ARG A 164 3.19 17.52 -8.28
N SER A 165 3.44 16.31 -7.81
CA SER A 165 4.49 16.04 -6.82
C SER A 165 5.86 15.78 -7.42
N GLY A 166 5.99 15.64 -8.74
CA GLY A 166 7.24 15.24 -9.39
C GLY A 166 7.72 13.84 -8.94
N LEU A 167 6.80 12.95 -8.52
CA LEU A 167 7.19 11.70 -7.84
C LEU A 167 8.12 10.84 -8.69
N TRP A 168 7.91 10.84 -10.01
CA TRP A 168 8.72 10.11 -10.99
C TRP A 168 9.67 11.01 -11.79
N GLU A 169 10.03 12.17 -11.25
CA GLU A 169 10.96 13.11 -11.86
C GLU A 169 12.22 13.24 -10.97
N PRO A 170 13.22 12.34 -11.12
CA PRO A 170 14.39 12.31 -10.24
C PRO A 170 15.17 13.63 -10.16
N SER A 171 15.09 14.47 -11.19
CA SER A 171 15.66 15.82 -11.20
C SER A 171 15.03 16.77 -10.19
N THR A 172 13.84 16.46 -9.68
CA THR A 172 13.14 17.26 -8.66
C THR A 172 13.44 16.79 -7.23
N TRP A 173 14.12 15.65 -7.07
CA TRP A 173 14.31 15.04 -5.76
C TRP A 173 15.39 15.76 -4.94
N THR A 174 15.09 15.94 -3.66
CA THR A 174 16.02 16.51 -2.69
C THR A 174 17.28 15.67 -2.53
N GLU A 175 18.44 16.31 -2.37
CA GLU A 175 19.70 15.64 -2.07
C GLU A 175 19.60 14.72 -0.85
N LYS A 176 20.21 13.52 -0.93
CA LYS A 176 20.12 12.48 0.10
C LYS A 176 20.47 12.96 1.51
N LYS A 177 21.46 13.86 1.65
CA LYS A 177 21.91 14.40 2.94
C LYS A 177 20.87 15.28 3.65
N LEU A 178 19.89 15.79 2.92
CA LEU A 178 18.80 16.64 3.43
C LEU A 178 17.52 15.84 3.70
N LEU A 179 17.50 14.54 3.38
CA LEU A 179 16.36 13.68 3.68
C LEU A 179 16.26 13.41 5.19
N PRO A 180 15.04 13.13 5.70
CA PRO A 180 14.86 12.67 7.07
C PRO A 180 15.72 11.43 7.35
N SER A 181 16.31 11.35 8.54
CA SER A 181 17.10 10.20 8.97
C SER A 181 16.20 9.16 9.66
N PRO A 182 16.00 7.96 9.07
CA PRO A 182 15.17 6.93 9.69
C PRO A 182 15.72 6.46 11.04
N SER A 183 17.04 6.40 11.18
CA SER A 183 17.69 6.00 12.44
C SER A 183 17.42 7.01 13.57
N LYS A 184 17.49 8.32 13.29
CA LYS A 184 17.12 9.36 14.26
C LYS A 184 15.64 9.30 14.64
N ILE A 185 14.76 9.12 13.66
CA ILE A 185 13.31 8.99 13.91
C ILE A 185 13.05 7.80 14.84
N LEU A 186 13.61 6.63 14.53
CA LEU A 186 13.44 5.42 15.33
C LEU A 186 14.04 5.56 16.74
N PHE A 187 15.20 6.21 16.86
CA PHE A 187 15.84 6.49 18.15
C PHE A 187 14.89 7.27 19.08
N GLU A 188 14.37 8.39 18.59
CA GLU A 188 13.49 9.29 19.33
C GLU A 188 12.12 8.66 19.66
N HIS A 189 11.60 7.82 18.75
CA HIS A 189 10.30 7.17 18.93
C HIS A 189 10.37 5.96 19.85
N ALA A 190 11.37 5.10 19.67
CA ALA A 190 11.46 3.83 20.40
C ALA A 190 11.98 4.02 21.82
N LYS A 191 12.77 5.10 22.08
CA LYS A 191 13.32 5.45 23.39
C LYS A 191 13.93 4.26 24.13
N LEU A 192 14.60 3.38 23.39
CA LEU A 192 15.17 2.17 23.96
C LEU A 192 16.40 2.51 24.81
N PRO A 193 16.55 1.89 25.99
CA PRO A 193 17.76 2.06 26.79
C PRO A 193 18.98 1.50 26.05
N ASN A 194 20.16 2.07 26.33
CA ASN A 194 21.45 1.59 25.80
C ASN A 194 21.47 1.45 24.27
N THR A 195 20.86 2.40 23.58
CA THR A 195 20.80 2.46 22.12
C THR A 195 21.34 3.82 21.66
N SER A 196 21.91 3.87 20.46
CA SER A 196 22.32 5.10 19.79
C SER A 196 21.76 5.16 18.37
N VAL A 197 21.80 6.34 17.75
CA VAL A 197 21.40 6.52 16.35
C VAL A 197 22.23 5.62 15.43
N GLU A 198 23.53 5.52 15.67
CA GLU A 198 24.47 4.70 14.90
C GLU A 198 24.11 3.21 15.02
N SER A 199 23.83 2.74 16.23
CA SER A 199 23.44 1.33 16.46
C SER A 199 22.13 0.97 15.74
N ILE A 200 21.19 1.92 15.61
CA ILE A 200 19.94 1.72 14.86
C ILE A 200 20.23 1.72 13.36
N GLU A 201 21.08 2.63 12.89
CA GLU A 201 21.47 2.67 11.48
C GLU A 201 22.14 1.37 11.02
N GLU A 202 23.05 0.81 11.82
CA GLU A 202 23.66 -0.50 11.56
C GLU A 202 22.62 -1.61 11.47
N ARG A 203 21.63 -1.62 12.37
CA ARG A 203 20.53 -2.60 12.34
C ARG A 203 19.65 -2.44 11.09
N LEU A 204 19.41 -1.21 10.64
CA LEU A 204 18.65 -0.96 9.41
C LEU A 204 19.41 -1.46 8.18
N VAL A 205 20.70 -1.15 8.08
CA VAL A 205 21.57 -1.60 6.98
C VAL A 205 21.62 -3.12 6.93
N GLU A 206 21.79 -3.78 8.08
CA GLU A 206 21.75 -5.25 8.17
C GLU A 206 20.40 -5.80 7.71
N SER A 207 19.29 -5.22 8.19
CA SER A 207 17.94 -5.69 7.86
C SER A 207 17.68 -5.61 6.35
N TYR A 208 18.03 -4.48 5.71
CA TYR A 208 17.77 -4.27 4.28
C TYR A 208 18.71 -5.04 3.37
N SER A 209 19.91 -5.40 3.85
CA SER A 209 20.87 -6.17 3.04
C SER A 209 20.70 -7.69 3.19
N LYS A 210 20.22 -8.18 4.34
CA LYS A 210 20.21 -9.62 4.65
C LYS A 210 18.83 -10.24 4.82
N ARG A 211 17.78 -9.45 5.06
CA ARG A 211 16.48 -9.95 5.54
C ARG A 211 15.26 -9.52 4.71
N LEU A 212 15.46 -9.27 3.40
CA LEU A 212 14.35 -8.95 2.48
C LEU A 212 13.48 -10.18 2.12
N TYR A 213 14.06 -11.38 2.16
CA TYR A 213 13.41 -12.65 1.82
C TYR A 213 13.81 -13.73 2.83
#